data_AF-A0A4S9XUV7-F1
#
_entry.id   AF-A0A4S9XUV7-F1
#
_cell.length_a   1.000
_cell.length_b   1.000
_cell.length_c   1.000
_cell.angle_alpha   90.00
_cell.angle_beta   90.00
_cell.angle_gamma   90.00
#
_symmetry.space_group_name_H-M   'P 1'
#
loop_
_entity.id
_entity.type
_entity.pdbx_description
1 polymer ?
#
loop_
_entity_poly.entity_id
_entity_poly.type
_entity_poly.pdbx_seq_one_letter_code
_entity_poly.pdbx_strand_id
1 'polypeptide(L)'
;MNATNITQPNGQPYFNQLFDLGGSFPWGLIIADVNFYSAWEPVRINAGDGQPSFFFNSSGLQWNESPSVPADQNAFGGWLVCDWWHGVPQLFAKWSYYHYENPSSCADVNLLPIYI
;
A
#
# COMPACT_ATOMS: atom_id res chain seq x y z
N MET A 1 19.95 -5.37 13.97
CA MET A 1 18.99 -6.01 14.88
C MET A 1 17.61 -5.66 14.34
N ASN A 2 16.98 -6.56 13.60
CA ASN A 2 15.66 -6.32 13.00
C ASN A 2 14.61 -6.41 14.11
N ALA A 3 14.11 -5.28 14.57
CA ALA A 3 12.95 -5.24 15.44
C ALA A 3 11.71 -5.61 14.62
N THR A 4 11.43 -6.91 14.50
CA THR A 4 10.22 -7.43 13.83
C THR A 4 8.96 -7.31 14.69
N ASN A 5 9.07 -6.78 15.91
CA ASN A 5 7.97 -6.63 16.86
C ASN A 5 7.92 -5.19 17.40
N ILE A 6 7.51 -4.24 16.56
CA ILE A 6 7.04 -2.95 17.03
C ILE A 6 5.52 -3.09 17.13
N THR A 7 4.91 -2.95 18.29
CA THR A 7 3.45 -3.03 18.43
C THR A 7 2.84 -1.64 18.26
N GLN A 8 1.75 -1.55 17.50
CA GLN A 8 0.89 -0.38 17.38
C GLN A 8 0.30 -0.01 18.76
N PRO A 9 -0.16 1.23 18.95
CA PRO A 9 -0.78 1.68 20.21
C PRO A 9 -1.99 0.84 20.67
N ASN A 10 -2.61 0.11 19.74
CA ASN A 10 -3.74 -0.80 19.97
C ASN A 10 -3.31 -2.27 20.26
N GLY A 11 -2.01 -2.56 20.34
CA GLY A 11 -1.46 -3.91 20.58
C GLY A 11 -1.29 -4.79 19.35
N GLN A 12 -1.59 -4.31 18.13
CA GLN A 12 -1.38 -5.04 16.89
C GLN A 12 0.07 -4.95 16.41
N PRO A 13 0.64 -5.94 15.70
CA PRO A 13 2.01 -5.85 15.22
C PRO A 13 2.16 -4.80 14.09
N TYR A 14 3.29 -4.09 14.04
CA TYR A 14 3.73 -3.31 12.89
C TYR A 14 4.23 -4.25 11.80
N PHE A 15 3.60 -4.16 10.64
CA PHE A 15 4.03 -4.88 9.46
C PHE A 15 4.34 -3.87 8.34
N ASN A 16 5.49 -4.04 7.69
CA ASN A 16 5.83 -3.38 6.44
C ASN A 16 5.94 -4.44 5.35
N GLN A 17 5.67 -4.05 4.10
CA GLN A 17 5.85 -4.96 2.97
C GLN A 17 7.26 -4.77 2.42
N LEU A 18 8.10 -5.79 2.59
CA LEU A 18 9.48 -5.81 2.10
C LEU A 18 9.65 -6.81 0.96
N PHE A 19 10.57 -6.50 0.06
CA PHE A 19 10.97 -7.33 -1.05
C PHE A 19 12.49 -7.54 -1.02
N ASP A 20 12.91 -8.77 -1.30
CA ASP A 20 14.30 -9.08 -1.62
C ASP A 20 14.47 -9.01 -3.14
N LEU A 21 15.03 -7.89 -3.61
CA LEU A 21 15.32 -7.66 -5.03
C LEU A 21 16.80 -7.91 -5.36
N GLY A 22 17.56 -8.50 -4.43
CA GLY A 22 19.01 -8.58 -4.47
C GLY A 22 19.66 -7.25 -4.08
N GLY A 23 20.69 -7.32 -3.24
CA GLY A 23 21.47 -6.14 -2.82
C GLY A 23 21.78 -6.12 -1.32
N SER A 24 22.26 -4.98 -0.84
CA SER A 24 22.74 -4.80 0.54
C SER A 24 21.68 -4.27 1.51
N PHE A 25 20.47 -3.97 1.03
CA PHE A 25 19.39 -3.34 1.80
C PHE A 25 18.03 -3.91 1.38
N PRO A 26 17.04 -3.92 2.29
CA PRO A 26 15.67 -4.30 1.94
C PRO A 26 15.03 -3.26 1.01
N TRP A 27 14.00 -3.68 0.28
CA TRP A 27 13.19 -2.79 -0.55
C TRP A 27 11.77 -2.75 -0.04
N GLY A 28 11.33 -1.61 0.46
CA GLY A 28 10.03 -1.46 1.10
C GLY A 28 9.00 -0.78 0.22
N LEU A 29 7.74 -1.23 0.36
CA LEU A 29 6.59 -0.60 -0.28
C LEU A 29 6.23 0.72 0.43
N ILE A 30 5.90 1.75 -0.33
CA ILE A 30 5.43 3.05 0.16
C ILE A 30 4.24 3.53 -0.66
N ILE A 31 3.34 4.29 -0.03
CA ILE A 31 2.34 5.11 -0.72
C ILE A 31 2.91 6.52 -0.77
N ALA A 32 3.27 6.97 -1.97
CA ALA A 32 3.90 8.25 -2.15
C ALA A 32 2.83 9.33 -2.29
N ASP A 33 2.62 10.09 -1.22
CA ASP A 33 1.77 11.28 -1.21
C ASP A 33 2.39 12.35 -2.13
N VAL A 34 1.86 12.46 -3.35
CA VAL A 34 2.30 13.45 -4.33
C VAL A 34 1.30 14.59 -4.51
N ASN A 35 0.04 14.41 -4.13
CA ASN A 35 -0.99 15.46 -4.24
C ASN A 35 -2.21 15.22 -3.32
N PHE A 36 -2.34 16.05 -2.29
CA PHE A 36 -3.45 16.02 -1.31
C PHE A 36 -4.88 16.03 -1.87
N TYR A 37 -5.10 16.39 -3.14
CA TYR A 37 -6.41 16.39 -3.78
C TYR A 37 -6.58 15.30 -4.84
N SER A 38 -5.68 14.30 -4.85
CA SER A 38 -5.77 13.18 -5.77
C SER A 38 -6.76 12.14 -5.24
N ALA A 39 -7.49 11.48 -6.15
CA ALA A 39 -8.36 10.36 -5.77
C ALA A 39 -7.59 9.06 -5.50
N TRP A 40 -6.31 9.02 -5.89
CA TRP A 40 -5.42 7.88 -5.72
C TRP A 40 -3.96 8.34 -5.73
N GLU A 41 -3.14 7.73 -4.88
CA GLU A 41 -1.71 8.03 -4.75
C GLU A 41 -0.84 6.90 -5.33
N PRO A 42 0.29 7.22 -5.99
CA PRO A 42 1.20 6.22 -6.54
C PRO A 42 1.83 5.37 -5.43
N VAL A 43 1.92 4.07 -5.67
CA VAL A 43 2.65 3.13 -4.81
C VAL A 43 4.02 2.89 -5.41
N ARG A 44 5.06 2.93 -4.57
CA ARG A 44 6.45 2.74 -5.00
C ARG A 44 7.15 1.69 -4.16
N ILE A 45 8.21 1.13 -4.72
CA ILE A 45 9.18 0.30 -4.00
C ILE A 45 10.48 1.10 -3.93
N ASN A 46 10.93 1.40 -2.72
CA ASN A 46 12.13 2.20 -2.47
C ASN A 46 13.12 1.43 -1.58
N ALA A 47 14.39 1.82 -1.65
CA ALA A 47 15.43 1.30 -0.77
C ALA A 47 15.15 1.63 0.70
N GLY A 48 15.30 0.64 1.58
CA GLY A 48 15.07 0.74 3.02
C GLY A 48 13.79 0.04 3.48
N ASP A 49 13.36 0.35 4.70
CA ASP A 49 12.28 -0.37 5.39
C ASP A 49 10.86 0.02 4.88
N GLY A 50 10.77 0.93 3.91
CA GLY A 50 9.50 1.38 3.34
C GLY A 50 8.59 2.07 4.36
N GLN A 51 7.30 1.84 4.18
CA GLN A 51 6.25 2.40 5.04
C GLN A 51 5.57 1.27 5.82
N PRO A 52 5.15 1.53 7.07
CA PRO A 52 4.44 0.54 7.87
C PRO A 52 2.97 0.37 7.45
N SER A 53 2.32 -0.55 8.14
CA SER A 53 0.89 -0.83 8.13
C SER A 53 0.37 -1.59 6.92
N PHE A 54 1.24 -2.34 6.24
CA PHE A 54 0.84 -3.29 5.21
C PHE A 54 0.60 -4.67 5.80
N PHE A 55 -0.49 -5.34 5.43
CA PHE A 55 -0.81 -6.67 5.94
C PHE A 55 -1.59 -7.48 4.91
N PHE A 56 -1.62 -8.81 5.05
CA PHE A 56 -2.44 -9.67 4.20
C PHE A 56 -3.71 -10.12 4.92
N ASN A 57 -4.83 -10.14 4.20
CA ASN A 57 -6.06 -10.81 4.62
C ASN A 57 -6.63 -11.66 3.47
N SER A 58 -7.88 -12.12 3.58
CA SER A 58 -8.54 -12.95 2.56
C SER A 58 -8.67 -12.29 1.18
N SER A 59 -8.55 -10.97 1.10
CA SER A 59 -8.62 -10.18 -0.14
C SER A 59 -7.24 -9.82 -0.71
N GLY A 60 -6.15 -10.28 -0.08
CA GLY A 60 -4.77 -9.99 -0.48
C GLY A 60 -4.10 -8.92 0.38
N LEU A 61 -3.09 -8.25 -0.18
CA LEU A 61 -2.37 -7.16 0.47
C LEU A 61 -3.35 -6.01 0.77
N GLN A 62 -3.28 -5.46 1.96
CA GLN A 62 -4.04 -4.33 2.44
C GLN A 62 -3.10 -3.34 3.09
N TRP A 63 -3.56 -2.11 3.24
CA TRP A 63 -2.85 -1.07 3.97
C TRP A 63 -3.77 -0.38 4.97
N ASN A 64 -3.20 0.01 6.11
CA ASN A 64 -3.89 0.75 7.14
C ASN A 64 -3.23 2.11 7.37
N GLU A 65 -3.86 3.19 6.89
CA GLU A 65 -3.33 4.55 7.01
C GLU A 65 -3.10 4.96 8.47
N SER A 66 -4.09 4.72 9.32
CA SER A 66 -4.06 5.12 10.72
C SER A 66 -4.39 3.91 11.60
N PRO A 67 -3.39 3.10 11.96
CA PRO A 67 -3.66 1.83 12.63
C PRO A 67 -4.24 1.98 14.04
N SER A 68 -4.14 3.17 14.62
CA SER A 68 -4.74 3.52 15.91
C SER A 68 -6.25 3.75 15.83
N VAL A 69 -6.86 3.85 14.64
CA VAL A 69 -8.31 4.04 14.47
C VAL A 69 -9.02 2.74 14.04
N PRO A 70 -10.32 2.60 14.33
CA PRO A 70 -11.13 1.49 13.85
C PRO A 70 -11.03 1.30 12.32
N ALA A 71 -11.07 0.04 11.85
CA ALA A 71 -10.85 -0.29 10.44
C ALA A 71 -11.87 0.34 9.48
N ASP A 72 -13.08 0.62 9.94
CA ASP A 72 -14.15 1.33 9.21
C ASP A 72 -13.89 2.83 9.05
N GLN A 73 -12.89 3.38 9.74
CA GLN A 73 -12.45 4.78 9.64
C GLN A 73 -11.16 4.93 8.83
N ASN A 74 -10.71 3.87 8.16
CA ASN A 74 -9.54 3.93 7.30
C ASN A 74 -9.83 4.65 5.99
N ALA A 75 -8.92 5.52 5.56
CA ALA A 75 -9.02 6.15 4.25
C ALA A 75 -8.70 5.18 3.10
N PHE A 76 -8.06 4.03 3.35
CA PHE A 76 -7.70 3.11 2.28
C PHE A 76 -8.94 2.52 1.59
N GLY A 77 -9.08 2.81 0.28
CA GLY A 77 -10.21 2.39 -0.55
C GLY A 77 -9.91 1.21 -1.48
N GLY A 78 -8.69 0.66 -1.45
CA GLY A 78 -8.26 -0.45 -2.31
C GLY A 78 -7.14 -0.10 -3.29
N TRP A 79 -6.74 -1.08 -4.09
CA TRP A 79 -5.68 -0.94 -5.09
C TRP A 79 -6.23 -0.67 -6.47
N LEU A 80 -5.55 0.21 -7.19
CA LEU A 80 -5.82 0.55 -8.57
C LEU A 80 -4.56 0.33 -9.40
N VAL A 81 -4.67 -0.30 -10.56
CA VAL A 81 -3.59 -0.34 -11.55
C VAL A 81 -3.99 0.49 -12.74
N CYS A 82 -3.09 1.39 -13.16
CA CYS A 82 -3.30 2.32 -14.26
C CYS A 82 -2.04 2.39 -15.13
N ASP A 83 -2.18 2.59 -16.44
CA ASP A 83 -1.04 2.79 -17.35
C ASP A 83 -0.79 4.26 -17.76
N TRP A 84 -1.70 5.18 -17.43
CA TRP A 84 -1.77 6.51 -18.06
C TRP A 84 -0.58 7.43 -17.76
N TRP A 85 0.11 7.25 -16.63
CA TRP A 85 1.19 8.15 -16.21
C TRP A 85 2.52 7.93 -16.94
N HIS A 86 2.88 6.68 -17.25
CA HIS A 86 4.15 6.33 -17.92
C HIS A 86 3.97 5.39 -19.13
N GLY A 87 2.75 5.10 -19.56
CA GLY A 87 2.47 4.13 -20.63
C GLY A 87 2.74 2.68 -20.25
N VAL A 88 2.90 2.41 -18.94
CA VAL A 88 3.09 1.07 -18.36
C VAL A 88 2.27 0.95 -17.08
N PRO A 89 1.76 -0.27 -16.75
CA PRO A 89 1.00 -0.50 -15.53
C PRO A 89 1.76 -0.07 -14.28
N GLN A 90 1.13 0.78 -13.49
CA GLN A 90 1.61 1.28 -12.21
C GLN A 90 0.54 1.07 -11.15
N LEU A 91 0.99 0.79 -9.93
CA LEU A 91 0.11 0.57 -8.79
C LEU A 91 -0.17 1.89 -8.07
N PHE A 92 -1.43 2.08 -7.68
CA PHE A 92 -1.92 3.21 -6.91
C PHE A 92 -2.79 2.74 -5.75
N ALA A 93 -2.80 3.49 -4.66
CA ALA A 93 -3.72 3.33 -3.53
C ALA A 93 -4.89 4.30 -3.72
N LYS A 94 -6.13 3.82 -3.64
CA LYS A 94 -7.34 4.66 -3.70
C LYS A 94 -7.71 5.14 -2.31
N TRP A 95 -8.41 6.28 -2.25
CA TRP A 95 -9.06 6.74 -1.04
C TRP A 95 -10.54 6.39 -1.03
N SER A 96 -11.04 5.87 0.10
CA SER A 96 -12.41 5.39 0.30
C SER A 96 -13.47 6.49 0.17
N TYR A 97 -13.08 7.74 0.43
CA TYR A 97 -13.97 8.91 0.39
C TYR A 97 -14.09 9.56 -1.00
N TYR A 98 -13.34 9.10 -2.01
CA TYR A 98 -13.53 9.53 -3.39
C TYR A 98 -14.34 8.49 -4.18
N HIS A 99 -15.46 8.95 -4.77
CA HIS A 99 -16.37 8.10 -5.55
C HIS A 99 -16.36 8.53 -7.02
N TYR A 100 -15.30 8.16 -7.73
CA TYR A 100 -15.16 8.39 -9.17
C TYR A 100 -15.15 7.06 -9.92
N GLU A 101 -15.69 7.09 -11.14
CA GLU A 101 -15.51 5.99 -12.08
C GLU A 101 -14.02 5.91 -12.46
N ASN A 102 -13.48 4.70 -12.51
CA ASN A 102 -12.08 4.52 -12.88
C ASN A 102 -11.88 4.99 -14.33
N PRO A 103 -10.77 5.67 -14.64
CA PRO A 103 -10.41 5.93 -16.03
C PRO A 103 -10.36 4.64 -16.85
N SER A 104 -10.61 4.73 -18.16
CA SER A 104 -10.73 3.54 -19.03
C SER A 104 -9.49 2.64 -19.07
N SER A 105 -8.32 3.17 -18.73
CA SER A 105 -7.06 2.41 -18.67
C SER A 105 -6.66 1.98 -17.26
N CYS A 106 -7.60 2.05 -16.32
CA CYS A 106 -7.41 1.67 -14.93
C CYS A 106 -8.36 0.54 -14.51
N ALA A 107 -7.90 -0.31 -13.60
CA ALA A 107 -8.69 -1.39 -13.02
C ALA A 107 -8.44 -1.54 -11.52
N ASP A 108 -9.50 -1.80 -10.76
CA ASP A 108 -9.38 -2.22 -9.37
C ASP A 108 -8.80 -3.65 -9.33
N VAL A 109 -7.84 -3.89 -8.43
CA VAL A 109 -7.12 -5.17 -8.37
C VAL A 109 -6.97 -5.66 -6.92
N ASN A 110 -6.84 -6.98 -6.77
CA ASN A 110 -6.38 -7.59 -5.55
C ASN A 110 -4.92 -8.03 -5.72
N LEU A 111 -4.06 -7.64 -4.79
CA LEU A 111 -2.65 -8.05 -4.80
C LEU A 111 -2.49 -9.31 -3.96
N LEU A 112 -2.39 -10.46 -4.63
CA LEU A 112 -2.30 -11.75 -3.98
C LEU A 112 -0.82 -12.17 -3.83
N PRO A 113 -0.41 -12.71 -2.67
CA PRO A 113 0.94 -13.23 -2.52
C PRO A 113 1.06 -14.57 -3.26
N ILE A 114 2.08 -14.70 -4.11
CA ILE A 114 2.39 -15.96 -4.82
C ILE A 114 3.32 -16.84 -3.96
N TYR A 115 4.06 -16.22 -3.04
CA TYR A 115 4.96 -16.84 -2.08
C TYR A 115 4.94 -15.99 -0.79
N ILE A 116 4.92 -16.66 0.36
CA ILE A 116 4.91 -16.06 1.71
C ILE A 116 6.03 -16.71 2.52
#